data_AF-A0A257ZKD9-F1
#
_entry.id   AF-A0A257ZKD9-F1
#
_cell.length_a   1.000
_cell.length_b   1.000
_cell.length_c   1.000
_cell.angle_alpha   90.00
_cell.angle_beta   90.00
_cell.angle_gamma   90.00
#
_symmetry.space_group_name_H-M   'P 1'
#
loop_
_entity.id
_entity.type
_entity.pdbx_description
1 polymer ?
#
loop_
_entity_poly.entity_id
_entity_poly.type
_entity_poly.pdbx_seq_one_letter_code
_entity_poly.pdbx_strand_id
1 'polypeptide(L)'
;PAAPEKTALVLEALGLAPASDPAAVLEAAYGWCAGTGCEMRLSACNVPQDDLEVMATEAHAIRRLLDNNPRDMSREDILAIYRAAY
;
A
#
# COMPACT_ATOMS: atom_id res chain seq x y z
N PRO A 1 9.98 4.20 6.19
CA PRO A 1 9.84 3.76 4.78
C PRO A 1 11.16 3.15 4.30
N ALA A 2 11.16 2.24 3.31
CA ALA A 2 12.42 1.68 2.79
C ALA A 2 13.26 2.71 1.99
N ALA A 3 12.61 3.72 1.41
CA ALA A 3 13.25 4.85 0.74
C ALA A 3 12.75 6.18 1.34
N PRO A 4 13.22 6.59 2.54
CA PRO A 4 12.67 7.73 3.28
C PRO A 4 12.80 9.06 2.52
N GLU A 5 13.94 9.31 1.87
CA GLU A 5 14.19 10.53 1.09
C GLU A 5 13.20 10.67 -0.08
N LYS A 6 13.03 9.61 -0.88
CA LYS A 6 12.05 9.58 -1.97
C LYS A 6 10.62 9.70 -1.46
N THR A 7 10.32 9.09 -0.30
CA THR A 7 8.99 9.19 0.33
C THR A 7 8.67 10.64 0.71
N ALA A 8 9.64 11.35 1.30
CA ALA A 8 9.47 12.76 1.66
C ALA A 8 9.22 13.66 0.44
N LEU A 9 9.95 13.44 -0.67
CA LEU A 9 9.72 14.17 -1.92
C LEU A 9 8.31 13.95 -2.50
N VAL A 10 7.78 12.73 -2.40
CA VAL A 10 6.40 12.44 -2.83
C VAL A 10 5.39 13.14 -1.93
N LEU A 11 5.57 13.11 -0.60
CA LEU A 11 4.70 13.83 0.33
C LEU A 11 4.67 15.33 0.04
N GLU A 12 5.84 15.94 -0.17
CA GLU A 12 5.95 17.35 -0.55
C GLU A 12 5.20 17.65 -1.85
N ALA A 13 5.37 16.82 -2.89
CA ALA A 13 4.68 16.98 -4.17
C ALA A 13 3.14 16.87 -4.06
N LEU A 14 2.64 16.14 -3.07
CA LEU A 14 1.21 16.03 -2.75
C LEU A 14 0.70 17.19 -1.87
N GLY A 15 1.57 18.13 -1.47
CA GLY A 15 1.26 19.23 -0.57
C GLY A 15 1.15 18.81 0.91
N LEU A 16 1.73 17.66 1.27
CA LEU A 16 1.71 17.11 2.63
C LEU A 16 3.01 17.44 3.38
N ALA A 17 2.93 17.47 4.72
CA ALA A 17 4.11 17.65 5.55
C ALA A 17 5.08 16.46 5.36
N PRO A 18 6.41 16.71 5.29
CA PRO A 18 7.38 15.63 5.19
C PRO A 18 7.35 14.75 6.44
N ALA A 19 7.33 13.44 6.24
CA ALA A 19 7.37 12.45 7.30
C ALA A 19 8.28 11.28 6.90
N SER A 20 9.02 10.75 7.88
CA SER A 20 9.90 9.57 7.71
C SER A 20 9.50 8.40 8.61
N ASP A 21 8.61 8.61 9.58
CA ASP A 21 8.02 7.53 10.35
C ASP A 21 6.96 6.79 9.51
N PRO A 22 7.00 5.45 9.39
CA PRO A 22 6.05 4.70 8.57
C PRO A 22 4.58 4.93 8.91
N ALA A 23 4.23 5.07 10.20
CA ALA A 23 2.84 5.27 10.60
C ALA A 23 2.36 6.68 10.24
N ALA A 24 3.18 7.70 10.49
CA ALA A 24 2.86 9.07 10.07
C ALA A 24 2.72 9.21 8.54
N VAL A 25 3.57 8.52 7.77
CA VAL A 25 3.47 8.47 6.31
C VAL A 25 2.17 7.80 5.86
N LEU A 26 1.81 6.66 6.48
CA LEU A 26 0.57 5.95 6.17
C LEU A 26 -0.64 6.82 6.44
N GLU A 27 -0.74 7.43 7.62
CA GLU A 27 -1.85 8.33 7.99
C GLU A 27 -2.00 9.49 6.99
N ALA A 28 -0.90 10.17 6.65
CA ALA A 28 -0.93 11.29 5.72
C ALA A 28 -1.36 10.87 4.30
N ALA A 29 -0.76 9.80 3.77
CA ALA A 29 -1.07 9.32 2.42
C ALA A 29 -2.49 8.73 2.34
N TYR A 30 -2.93 7.99 3.37
CA TYR A 30 -4.28 7.44 3.45
C TYR A 30 -5.32 8.56 3.48
N GLY A 31 -5.13 9.56 4.33
CA GLY A 31 -6.02 10.73 4.43
C GLY A 31 -6.10 11.52 3.12
N TRP A 32 -4.96 11.68 2.43
CA TRP A 32 -4.92 12.30 1.11
C TRP A 32 -5.76 11.51 0.08
N CYS A 33 -5.56 10.20 -0.01
CA CYS A 33 -6.33 9.34 -0.92
C CYS A 33 -7.84 9.39 -0.62
N ALA A 34 -8.23 9.24 0.64
CA ALA A 34 -9.62 9.34 1.06
C ALA A 34 -10.23 10.71 0.71
N GLY A 35 -9.46 11.80 0.87
CA GLY A 35 -9.86 13.16 0.50
C GLY A 35 -10.13 13.36 -0.99
N THR A 36 -9.57 12.52 -1.86
CA THR A 36 -9.88 12.54 -3.31
C THR A 36 -11.18 11.82 -3.67
N GLY A 37 -11.81 11.12 -2.72
CA GLY A 37 -13.00 10.29 -2.94
C GLY A 37 -12.68 8.88 -3.43
N CYS A 38 -11.42 8.44 -3.32
CA CYS A 38 -11.04 7.05 -3.59
C CYS A 38 -11.71 6.11 -2.59
N GLU A 39 -12.30 4.99 -3.05
CA GLU A 39 -12.76 3.93 -2.16
C GLU A 39 -11.54 3.22 -1.56
N MET A 40 -11.48 3.18 -0.23
CA MET A 40 -10.31 2.73 0.52
C MET A 40 -10.45 1.30 1.05
N ARG A 41 -11.57 0.61 0.77
CA ARG A 41 -11.87 -0.74 1.21
C ARG A 41 -12.12 -1.69 0.05
N LEU A 42 -11.42 -2.82 0.04
CA LEU A 42 -11.61 -3.87 -0.97
C LEU A 42 -13.04 -4.44 -0.96
N SER A 43 -13.63 -4.58 0.23
CA SER A 43 -15.01 -5.08 0.39
C SER A 43 -16.05 -4.19 -0.30
N ALA A 44 -15.87 -2.86 -0.29
CA ALA A 44 -16.74 -1.91 -0.98
C ALA A 44 -16.58 -1.96 -2.52
N CYS A 45 -15.45 -2.50 -3.00
CA CYS A 45 -15.21 -2.80 -4.42
C CYS A 45 -15.71 -4.20 -4.83
N ASN A 46 -16.49 -4.88 -3.99
CA ASN A 46 -17.01 -6.24 -4.22
C ASN A 46 -15.93 -7.33 -4.33
N VAL A 47 -14.78 -7.14 -3.69
CA VAL A 47 -13.77 -8.21 -3.57
C VAL A 47 -14.23 -9.22 -2.51
N PRO A 48 -14.36 -10.52 -2.83
CA PRO A 48 -14.65 -11.55 -1.83
C PRO A 48 -13.50 -11.72 -0.84
N GLN A 49 -13.79 -11.86 0.45
CA GLN A 49 -12.76 -12.02 1.48
C GLN A 49 -11.97 -13.32 1.30
N ASP A 50 -12.62 -14.36 0.78
CA ASP A 50 -12.00 -15.66 0.56
C ASP A 50 -11.00 -15.64 -0.63
N ASP A 51 -11.08 -14.62 -1.50
CA ASP A 51 -10.17 -14.46 -2.63
C ASP A 51 -8.83 -13.83 -2.22
N LEU A 52 -8.70 -13.26 -1.01
CA LEU A 52 -7.47 -12.56 -0.60
C LEU A 52 -6.24 -13.47 -0.61
N GLU A 53 -6.41 -14.76 -0.32
CA GLU A 53 -5.33 -15.76 -0.35
C GLU A 53 -4.82 -16.04 -1.76
N VAL A 54 -5.72 -16.22 -2.73
CA VAL A 54 -5.34 -16.43 -4.14
C VAL A 54 -4.77 -15.16 -4.74
N MET A 55 -5.35 -13.99 -4.43
CA MET A 55 -4.83 -12.69 -4.85
C MET A 55 -3.39 -12.46 -4.35
N ALA A 56 -3.08 -12.82 -3.10
CA ALA A 56 -1.73 -12.70 -2.55
C ALA A 56 -0.74 -13.63 -3.27
N THR A 57 -1.17 -14.83 -3.61
CA THR A 57 -0.37 -15.81 -4.36
C THR A 57 -0.08 -15.31 -5.78
N GLU A 58 -1.09 -14.82 -6.49
CA GLU A 58 -0.95 -14.28 -7.84
C GLU A 58 -0.08 -13.01 -7.84
N ALA A 59 -0.30 -12.09 -6.90
CA ALA A 59 0.52 -10.89 -6.76
C ALA A 59 1.99 -11.23 -6.49
N HIS A 60 2.26 -12.24 -5.65
CA HIS A 60 3.62 -12.69 -5.37
C HIS A 60 4.31 -13.32 -6.60
N ALA A 61 3.55 -13.81 -7.58
CA ALA A 61 4.10 -14.35 -8.82
C ALA A 61 4.54 -13.25 -9.83
N ILE A 62 4.15 -11.98 -9.63
CA ILE A 62 4.45 -10.88 -10.57
C ILE A 62 5.90 -10.38 -10.37
N ARG A 63 6.87 -11.09 -10.95
CA ARG A 63 8.31 -10.81 -10.81
C ARG A 63 8.68 -9.36 -11.09
N ARG A 64 8.21 -8.77 -12.20
CA ARG A 64 8.54 -7.39 -12.56
C ARG A 64 8.16 -6.37 -11.48
N LEU A 65 7.05 -6.57 -10.77
CA LEU A 65 6.63 -5.66 -9.71
C LEU A 65 7.43 -5.89 -8.43
N LEU A 66 7.65 -7.16 -8.05
CA LEU A 66 8.41 -7.50 -6.86
C LEU A 66 9.89 -7.14 -6.96
N ASP A 67 10.52 -7.41 -8.10
CA ASP A 67 11.94 -7.10 -8.34
C ASP A 67 12.21 -5.59 -8.28
N ASN A 68 11.18 -4.76 -8.50
CA ASN A 68 11.27 -3.30 -8.41
C ASN A 68 10.68 -2.73 -7.10
N ASN A 69 10.17 -3.58 -6.19
CA ASN A 69 9.70 -3.14 -4.89
C ASN A 69 10.93 -2.88 -3.99
N PRO A 70 11.10 -1.70 -3.37
CA PRO A 70 12.24 -1.42 -2.49
C PRO A 70 12.28 -2.29 -1.23
N ARG A 71 11.22 -3.07 -0.96
CA ARG A 71 11.18 -4.10 0.07
C ARG A 71 11.03 -5.45 -0.60
N ASP A 72 11.82 -6.42 -0.14
CA ASP A 72 11.53 -7.82 -0.41
C ASP A 72 10.24 -8.20 0.32
N MET A 73 9.32 -8.85 -0.38
CA MET A 73 7.94 -9.07 0.06
C MET A 73 7.59 -10.55 -0.09
N SER A 74 7.28 -11.20 1.03
CA SER A 74 6.72 -12.55 1.03
C SER A 74 5.25 -12.53 0.59
N ARG A 75 4.69 -13.72 0.28
CA ARG A 75 3.25 -13.87 0.06
C ARG A 75 2.46 -13.42 1.29
N GLU A 76 2.97 -13.76 2.48
CA GLU A 76 2.35 -13.45 3.77
C GLU A 76 2.30 -11.94 4.03
N ASP A 77 3.36 -11.20 3.66
CA ASP A 77 3.37 -9.73 3.75
C ASP A 77 2.31 -9.11 2.85
N ILE A 78 2.16 -9.60 1.61
CA ILE A 78 1.14 -9.13 0.66
C ILE A 78 -0.27 -9.44 1.20
N LEU A 79 -0.48 -10.64 1.72
CA LEU A 79 -1.75 -11.03 2.32
C LEU A 79 -2.10 -10.16 3.53
N ALA A 80 -1.13 -9.82 4.38
CA ALA A 80 -1.33 -8.92 5.51
C ALA A 80 -1.80 -7.52 5.04
N ILE A 81 -1.25 -7.01 3.93
CA ILE A 81 -1.70 -5.75 3.31
C ILE A 81 -3.15 -5.86 2.84
N TYR A 82 -3.51 -6.94 2.14
CA TYR A 82 -4.89 -7.14 1.68
C TYR A 82 -5.88 -7.26 2.84
N ARG A 83 -5.52 -7.97 3.91
CA ARG A 83 -6.35 -8.08 5.11
C ARG A 83 -6.51 -6.73 5.82
N ALA A 84 -5.49 -5.90 5.84
CA ALA A 84 -5.57 -4.55 6.40
C ALA A 84 -6.47 -3.60 5.57
N ALA A 85 -6.62 -3.87 4.27
CA ALA A 85 -7.40 -3.04 3.34
C ALA A 85 -8.85 -3.54 3.10
N TYR A 86 -9.31 -4.59 3.79
CA TYR A 86 -10.64 -5.20 3.61
C TYR A 86 -11.72 -4.54 4.49
#